data_AF-A0A6B3W5H5-F1
#
_entry.id   AF-A0A6B3W5H5-F1
#
_cell.length_a   1.000
_cell.length_b   1.000
_cell.length_c   1.000
_cell.angle_alpha   90.00
_cell.angle_beta   90.00
_cell.angle_gamma   90.00
#
_symmetry.space_group_name_H-M   'P 1'
#
loop_
_entity.id
_entity.type
_entity.pdbx_description
1 polymer ?
#
loop_
_entity_poly.entity_id
_entity_poly.type
_entity_poly.pdbx_seq_one_letter_code
_entity_poly.pdbx_strand_id
1 'polypeptide(L)'
;MKKYKKIIVALTILIVLYNISWFSVYFFKYHSYTKNFPITENGKYLLEKDGYYFSVKKPDYLSYTGNLAITNKTNDLSIIIWPLLTKGYEYGLQMTSDDQTIYHIIVDSDLKYVDDKNSKFIDKTVANKIIKDNKTEIEAMVSKAHNIWNIK
;
A
#
# COMPACT_ATOMS: atom_id res chain seq x y z
N MET A 1 -13.57 20.98 -40.48
CA MET A 1 -14.45 21.01 -39.27
C MET A 1 -14.89 19.63 -38.76
N LYS A 2 -15.45 18.72 -39.59
CA LYS A 2 -15.99 17.42 -39.10
C LYS A 2 -14.93 16.47 -38.49
N LYS A 3 -13.70 16.44 -39.02
CA LYS A 3 -12.60 15.58 -38.51
C LYS A 3 -12.17 15.97 -37.09
N TYR A 4 -11.97 17.26 -36.83
CA TYR A 4 -11.61 17.77 -35.50
C TYR A 4 -12.70 17.53 -34.45
N LYS A 5 -13.99 17.66 -34.83
CA LYS A 5 -15.12 17.30 -33.95
C LYS A 5 -15.08 15.81 -33.54
N LYS A 6 -14.78 14.90 -34.47
CA LYS A 6 -14.63 13.47 -34.15
C LYS A 6 -13.46 13.21 -33.20
N ILE A 7 -12.32 13.89 -33.40
CA ILE A 7 -11.17 13.79 -32.50
C ILE A 7 -11.52 14.29 -31.09
N ILE A 8 -12.18 15.45 -30.98
CA ILE A 8 -12.60 16.01 -29.68
C ILE A 8 -13.55 15.05 -28.96
N VAL A 9 -14.53 14.49 -29.68
CA VAL A 9 -15.46 13.49 -29.10
C VAL A 9 -14.71 12.25 -28.63
N ALA A 10 -13.78 11.72 -29.44
CA ALA A 10 -12.98 10.56 -29.06
C ALA A 10 -12.12 10.83 -27.80
N LEU A 11 -11.46 11.99 -27.73
CA LEU A 11 -10.69 12.40 -26.54
C LEU A 11 -11.58 12.55 -25.31
N THR A 12 -12.76 13.14 -25.47
CA THR A 12 -13.73 13.29 -24.37
C THR A 12 -14.16 11.91 -23.85
N ILE A 13 -14.45 10.96 -24.73
CA ILE A 13 -14.81 9.59 -24.35
C ILE A 13 -13.65 8.93 -23.59
N LEU A 14 -12.40 9.07 -24.03
CA LEU A 14 -11.25 8.50 -23.33
C LEU A 14 -11.08 9.08 -21.92
N ILE A 15 -11.27 10.39 -21.74
CA ILE A 15 -11.21 11.04 -20.43
C ILE A 15 -12.33 10.52 -19.52
N VAL A 16 -13.55 10.38 -20.04
CA VAL A 16 -14.68 9.85 -19.28
C VAL A 16 -14.43 8.39 -18.87
N LEU A 17 -13.95 7.55 -19.80
CA LEU A 17 -13.61 6.15 -19.51
C LEU A 17 -12.51 6.03 -18.46
N TYR A 18 -11.49 6.89 -18.53
CA TYR A 18 -10.41 6.91 -17.55
C TYR A 18 -10.92 7.27 -16.14
N ASN A 19 -11.82 8.26 -16.04
CA ASN A 19 -12.44 8.64 -14.77
C ASN A 19 -13.36 7.56 -14.20
N ILE A 20 -14.15 6.89 -15.05
CA ILE A 20 -15.01 5.77 -14.62
C ILE A 20 -14.14 4.60 -14.13
N SER A 21 -13.05 4.30 -14.85
CA SER A 21 -12.10 3.25 -14.45
C SER A 21 -11.46 3.57 -13.10
N TRP A 22 -10.95 4.79 -12.92
CA TRP A 22 -10.40 5.25 -11.64
C TRP A 22 -11.44 5.17 -10.51
N PHE A 23 -12.64 5.71 -10.73
CA PHE A 23 -13.71 5.71 -9.74
C PHE A 23 -14.11 4.29 -9.32
N SER A 24 -14.13 3.35 -10.28
CA SER A 24 -14.43 1.94 -10.01
C SER A 24 -13.40 1.32 -9.05
N VAL A 25 -12.11 1.62 -9.23
CA VAL A 25 -11.05 1.14 -8.33
C VAL A 25 -11.13 1.84 -6.96
N TYR A 26 -11.28 3.16 -6.96
CA TYR A 26 -11.42 3.95 -5.74
C TYR A 26 -12.61 3.50 -4.88
N PHE A 27 -13.75 3.26 -5.51
CA PHE A 27 -14.98 2.89 -4.81
C PHE A 27 -15.00 1.39 -4.52
N PHE A 28 -15.08 0.51 -5.52
CA PHE A 28 -15.35 -0.90 -5.27
C PHE A 28 -14.20 -1.64 -4.59
N LYS A 29 -12.96 -1.44 -5.06
CA LYS A 29 -11.80 -2.16 -4.52
C LYS A 29 -11.47 -1.67 -3.11
N TYR A 30 -11.29 -0.35 -2.94
CA TYR A 30 -10.88 0.19 -1.64
C TYR A 30 -12.00 0.27 -0.60
N HIS A 31 -13.28 0.26 -0.99
CA HIS A 31 -14.37 0.15 -0.02
C HIS A 31 -14.29 -1.15 0.78
N SER A 32 -13.86 -2.25 0.18
CA SER A 32 -13.67 -3.53 0.88
C SER A 32 -12.66 -3.42 2.04
N TYR A 33 -11.63 -2.58 1.89
CA TYR A 33 -10.60 -2.36 2.91
C TYR A 33 -11.02 -1.35 3.97
N THR A 34 -11.97 -0.47 3.67
CA THR A 34 -12.33 0.66 4.54
C THR A 34 -13.66 0.49 5.25
N LYS A 35 -14.52 -0.46 4.84
CA LYS A 35 -15.90 -0.62 5.33
C LYS A 35 -16.04 -0.72 6.85
N ASN A 36 -15.02 -1.24 7.53
CA ASN A 36 -15.02 -1.47 8.97
C ASN A 36 -14.02 -0.57 9.71
N PHE A 37 -13.46 0.45 9.04
CA PHE A 37 -12.46 1.34 9.62
C PHE A 37 -13.12 2.66 10.01
N PRO A 38 -12.92 3.14 11.26
CA PRO A 38 -13.32 4.49 11.60
C PRO A 38 -12.48 5.51 10.83
N ILE A 39 -13.06 6.69 10.65
CA ILE A 39 -12.44 7.83 9.97
C ILE A 39 -11.96 8.80 11.05
N THR A 40 -10.68 9.17 11.01
CA THR A 40 -10.12 10.18 11.92
C THR A 40 -10.58 11.58 11.54
N GLU A 41 -10.36 12.57 12.42
CA GLU A 41 -10.65 13.98 12.14
C GLU A 41 -9.99 14.49 10.85
N ASN A 42 -8.83 13.93 10.52
CA ASN A 42 -8.07 14.27 9.31
C ASN A 42 -8.49 13.44 8.08
N GLY A 43 -9.63 12.75 8.12
CA GLY A 43 -10.17 11.97 7.02
C GLY A 43 -9.44 10.66 6.71
N LYS A 44 -8.60 10.17 7.63
CA LYS A 44 -7.83 8.93 7.43
C LYS A 44 -8.60 7.73 7.98
N TYR A 45 -8.58 6.61 7.25
CA TYR A 45 -9.12 5.34 7.76
C TYR A 45 -8.07 4.70 8.66
N LEU A 46 -8.34 4.64 9.96
CA LEU A 46 -7.40 4.14 10.97
C LEU A 46 -8.17 3.26 11.96
N LEU A 47 -7.69 2.05 12.20
CA LEU A 47 -8.24 1.11 13.17
C LEU A 47 -7.11 0.70 14.12
N GLU A 48 -7.31 0.90 15.43
CA GLU A 48 -6.45 0.31 16.45
C GLU A 48 -7.03 -1.03 16.89
N LYS A 49 -6.23 -2.10 16.84
CA LYS A 49 -6.66 -3.43 17.28
C LYS A 49 -5.46 -4.27 17.72
N ASP A 50 -5.60 -4.96 18.86
CA ASP A 50 -4.58 -5.86 19.42
C ASP A 50 -3.20 -5.19 19.59
N GLY A 51 -3.17 -3.88 19.87
CA GLY A 51 -1.94 -3.10 20.00
C GLY A 51 -1.25 -2.71 18.69
N TYR A 52 -1.90 -2.93 17.54
CA TYR A 52 -1.42 -2.51 16.23
C TYR A 52 -2.33 -1.42 15.65
N TYR A 53 -1.74 -0.55 14.84
CA TYR A 53 -2.47 0.42 14.04
C TYR A 53 -2.59 -0.08 12.61
N PHE A 54 -3.81 -0.18 12.12
CA PHE A 54 -4.12 -0.49 10.73
C PHE A 54 -4.60 0.79 10.05
N SER A 55 -4.02 1.16 8.91
CA SER A 55 -4.45 2.32 8.15
C SER A 55 -4.69 2.01 6.69
N VAL A 56 -5.61 2.74 6.07
CA VAL A 56 -5.90 2.64 4.64
C VAL A 56 -5.83 4.03 4.02
N LYS A 57 -4.95 4.17 3.02
CA LYS A 57 -4.94 5.29 2.10
C LYS A 57 -5.61 4.86 0.80
N LYS A 58 -6.75 5.47 0.46
CA LYS A 58 -7.36 5.29 -0.87
C LYS A 58 -6.50 5.96 -1.95
N PRO A 59 -6.58 5.52 -3.21
CA PRO A 59 -5.85 6.16 -4.30
C PRO A 59 -6.22 7.63 -4.43
N ASP A 60 -5.22 8.47 -4.72
CA ASP A 60 -5.43 9.88 -5.06
C ASP A 60 -6.16 10.01 -6.41
N TYR A 61 -6.71 11.19 -6.72
CA TYR A 61 -7.44 11.41 -7.98
C TYR A 61 -6.56 11.07 -9.18
N LEU A 62 -7.11 10.27 -10.10
CA LEU A 62 -6.44 9.74 -11.29
C LEU A 62 -5.22 8.83 -11.02
N SER A 63 -5.02 8.38 -9.78
CA SER A 63 -4.09 7.31 -9.42
C SER A 63 -4.86 6.02 -9.13
N TYR A 64 -4.33 4.87 -9.54
CA TYR A 64 -4.89 3.56 -9.19
C TYR A 64 -4.27 2.97 -7.92
N THR A 65 -3.25 3.63 -7.37
CA THR A 65 -2.45 3.12 -6.26
C THR A 65 -2.78 3.87 -4.98
N GLY A 66 -3.39 3.16 -4.05
CA GLY A 66 -3.40 3.47 -2.62
C GLY A 66 -2.62 2.39 -1.86
N ASN A 67 -2.63 2.44 -0.54
CA ASN A 67 -1.92 1.45 0.28
C ASN A 67 -2.67 1.12 1.56
N LEU A 68 -2.43 -0.09 2.04
CA LEU A 68 -2.76 -0.54 3.39
C LEU A 68 -1.48 -0.45 4.22
N ALA A 69 -1.58 -0.19 5.52
CA ALA A 69 -0.42 -0.28 6.38
C ALA A 69 -0.79 -0.83 7.76
N ILE A 70 0.04 -1.71 8.29
CA ILE A 70 0.02 -2.13 9.69
C ILE A 70 1.29 -1.63 10.36
N THR A 71 1.14 -1.00 11.51
CA THR A 71 2.24 -0.45 12.32
C THR A 71 2.18 -1.05 13.72
N ASN A 72 3.33 -1.46 14.24
CA ASN A 72 3.43 -2.02 15.58
C ASN A 72 3.25 -0.95 16.67
N LYS A 73 3.17 -1.40 17.92
CA LYS A 73 2.86 -0.54 19.06
C LYS A 73 3.93 0.52 19.34
N THR A 74 5.19 0.17 19.09
CA THR A 74 6.37 1.03 19.27
C THR A 74 6.56 2.01 18.13
N ASN A 75 5.82 1.86 17.03
CA ASN A 75 5.83 2.73 15.86
C ASN A 75 7.21 2.81 15.17
N ASP A 76 8.04 1.78 15.37
CA ASP A 76 9.36 1.62 14.77
C ASP A 76 9.35 0.61 13.61
N LEU A 77 8.30 -0.19 13.47
CA LEU A 77 8.11 -1.11 12.34
C LEU A 77 6.72 -0.97 11.73
N SER A 78 6.68 -0.78 10.41
CA SER A 78 5.45 -0.75 9.62
C SER A 78 5.59 -1.63 8.38
N ILE A 79 4.50 -2.30 8.02
CA ILE A 79 4.36 -3.01 6.75
C ILE A 79 3.36 -2.25 5.90
N ILE A 80 3.81 -1.81 4.73
CA ILE A 80 2.98 -1.21 3.70
C ILE A 80 2.62 -2.31 2.69
N ILE A 81 1.34 -2.40 2.34
CA ILE A 81 0.83 -3.37 1.37
C ILE A 81 0.16 -2.60 0.25
N TRP A 82 0.61 -2.81 -0.99
CA TRP A 82 0.03 -2.21 -2.19
C TRP A 82 -0.80 -3.25 -2.96
N PRO A 83 -2.14 -3.13 -2.96
CA PRO A 83 -3.00 -4.00 -3.76
C PRO A 83 -2.82 -3.73 -5.27
N LEU A 84 -2.29 -4.69 -6.01
CA LEU A 84 -2.06 -4.56 -7.46
C LEU A 84 -3.37 -4.50 -8.23
N LEU A 85 -3.44 -3.72 -9.32
CA LEU A 85 -4.67 -3.47 -10.09
C LEU A 85 -5.40 -4.76 -10.48
N THR A 86 -4.65 -5.81 -10.83
CA THR A 86 -5.18 -7.12 -11.20
C THR A 86 -5.34 -8.06 -10.00
N LYS A 87 -4.28 -8.78 -9.62
CA LYS A 87 -4.27 -9.75 -8.53
C LYS A 87 -2.93 -9.68 -7.80
N GLY A 88 -2.97 -9.90 -6.49
CA GLY A 88 -1.79 -9.95 -5.64
C GLY A 88 -1.47 -8.60 -5.00
N TYR A 89 -0.37 -8.61 -4.27
CA TYR A 89 0.06 -7.52 -3.41
C TYR A 89 1.57 -7.36 -3.51
N GLU A 90 2.03 -6.12 -3.43
CA GLU A 90 3.42 -5.80 -3.16
C GLU A 90 3.56 -5.38 -1.70
N TYR A 91 4.71 -5.68 -1.11
CA TYR A 91 4.98 -5.44 0.29
C TYR A 91 6.19 -4.52 0.43
N GLY A 92 6.10 -3.61 1.38
CA GLY A 92 7.18 -2.73 1.78
C GLY A 92 7.30 -2.74 3.29
N LEU A 93 8.53 -2.75 3.78
CA LEU A 93 8.85 -2.56 5.18
C LEU A 93 9.32 -1.13 5.37
N GLN A 94 8.83 -0.47 6.40
CA GLN A 94 9.38 0.77 6.90
C GLN A 94 9.83 0.51 8.33
N MET A 95 11.13 0.69 8.59
CA MET A 95 11.70 0.52 9.92
C MET A 95 12.46 1.78 10.34
N THR A 96 12.27 2.21 11.58
CA THR A 96 13.05 3.28 12.21
C THR A 96 14.06 2.62 13.15
N SER A 97 15.36 2.81 12.90
CA SER A 97 16.41 2.33 13.81
C SER A 97 16.60 3.26 15.01
N ASP A 98 17.38 2.80 15.99
CA ASP A 98 17.68 3.54 17.23
C ASP A 98 18.30 4.94 16.99
N ASP A 99 19.06 5.08 15.91
CA ASP A 99 19.66 6.35 15.46
C ASP A 99 18.69 7.25 14.66
N GLN A 100 17.40 6.88 14.61
CA GLN A 100 16.31 7.52 13.85
C GLN A 100 16.43 7.42 12.33
N THR A 101 17.34 6.60 11.80
CA THR A 101 17.38 6.31 10.37
C THR A 101 16.13 5.53 9.96
N ILE A 102 15.43 5.99 8.92
CA ILE A 102 14.25 5.31 8.38
C ILE A 102 14.66 4.52 7.13
N TYR A 103 14.50 3.20 7.22
CA TYR A 103 14.72 2.28 6.10
C TYR A 103 13.39 1.96 5.43
N HIS A 104 13.36 2.06 4.10
CA HIS A 104 12.24 1.60 3.27
C HIS A 104 12.70 0.46 2.39
N ILE A 105 12.19 -0.75 2.63
CA ILE A 105 12.64 -1.98 1.98
C ILE A 105 11.46 -2.64 1.27
N ILE A 106 11.50 -2.73 -0.05
CA ILE A 106 10.53 -3.50 -0.83
C ILE A 106 10.87 -4.99 -0.73
N VAL A 107 9.86 -5.80 -0.39
CA VAL A 107 9.99 -7.24 -0.24
C VAL A 107 8.96 -7.99 -1.09
N ASP A 108 9.28 -9.22 -1.46
CA ASP A 108 8.34 -10.12 -2.13
C ASP A 108 7.35 -10.77 -1.13
N SER A 109 6.50 -11.65 -1.64
CA SER A 109 5.52 -12.39 -0.82
C SER A 109 6.15 -13.33 0.21
N ASP A 110 7.42 -13.72 0.02
CA ASP A 110 8.19 -14.53 0.96
C ASP A 110 8.99 -13.66 1.94
N LEU A 111 8.74 -12.34 1.94
CA LEU A 111 9.46 -11.34 2.74
C LEU A 111 10.95 -11.23 2.39
N LYS A 112 11.33 -11.53 1.15
CA LYS A 112 12.71 -11.41 0.68
C LYS A 112 12.93 -10.07 -0.03
N TYR A 113 14.14 -9.53 0.12
CA TYR A 113 14.57 -8.32 -0.55
C TYR A 113 14.49 -8.44 -2.08
N VAL A 114 13.93 -7.43 -2.75
CA VAL A 114 13.78 -7.38 -4.20
C VAL A 114 14.82 -6.44 -4.83
N ASP A 115 15.79 -6.99 -5.57
CA ASP A 115 16.97 -6.25 -6.05
C ASP A 115 16.67 -5.09 -7.01
N ASP A 116 15.67 -5.24 -7.88
CA ASP A 116 15.33 -4.27 -8.93
C ASP A 116 14.38 -3.16 -8.45
N LYS A 117 13.67 -3.39 -7.34
CA LYS A 117 12.69 -2.43 -6.78
C LYS A 117 13.27 -1.57 -5.68
N ASN A 118 14.30 -2.04 -4.99
CA ASN A 118 14.94 -1.27 -3.95
C ASN A 118 15.96 -0.29 -4.52
N SER A 119 16.02 0.87 -3.86
CA SER A 119 17.03 1.89 -4.14
C SER A 119 18.44 1.34 -3.95
N LYS A 120 19.38 1.72 -4.82
CA LYS A 120 20.82 1.45 -4.64
C LYS A 120 21.40 2.09 -3.37
N PHE A 121 20.67 3.01 -2.73
CA PHE A 121 21.09 3.68 -1.50
C PHE A 121 20.83 2.83 -0.24
N ILE A 122 20.05 1.75 -0.34
CA ILE A 122 19.97 0.75 0.73
C ILE A 122 20.94 -0.38 0.42
N ASP A 123 21.85 -0.62 1.34
CA ASP A 123 22.75 -1.76 1.25
C ASP A 123 21.94 -3.07 1.46
N LYS A 124 22.06 -4.00 0.52
CA LYS A 124 21.33 -5.28 0.54
C LYS A 124 21.65 -6.11 1.79
N THR A 125 22.88 -6.06 2.30
CA THR A 125 23.27 -6.79 3.51
C THR A 125 22.59 -6.19 4.74
N VAL A 126 22.50 -4.85 4.81
CA VAL A 126 21.76 -4.15 5.87
C VAL A 126 20.26 -4.48 5.80
N ALA A 127 19.67 -4.43 4.60
CA ALA A 127 18.25 -4.78 4.42
C ALA A 127 17.94 -6.23 4.82
N ASN A 128 18.76 -7.18 4.38
CA ASN A 128 18.60 -8.59 4.75
C ASN A 128 18.79 -8.82 6.26
N LYS A 129 19.68 -8.08 6.91
CA LYS A 129 19.85 -8.12 8.36
C LYS A 129 18.59 -7.62 9.07
N ILE A 130 18.05 -6.48 8.66
CA ILE A 130 16.79 -5.92 9.20
C ILE A 130 15.65 -6.92 9.07
N ILE A 131 15.46 -7.51 7.88
CA ILE A 131 14.41 -8.51 7.63
C ILE A 131 14.60 -9.72 8.55
N LYS A 132 15.84 -10.22 8.67
CA LYS A 132 16.14 -11.40 9.48
C LYS A 132 15.94 -11.16 10.97
N ASP A 133 16.41 -10.02 11.47
CA ASP A 133 16.35 -9.67 12.90
C ASP A 133 14.90 -9.47 13.36
N ASN A 134 14.01 -9.02 12.47
CA ASN A 134 12.60 -8.75 12.76
C ASN A 134 11.62 -9.80 12.19
N LYS A 135 12.13 -10.93 11.68
CA LYS A 135 11.34 -11.88 10.88
C LYS A 135 10.03 -12.32 11.57
N THR A 136 10.11 -12.73 12.83
CA THR A 136 8.95 -13.22 13.60
C THR A 136 7.86 -12.16 13.73
N GLU A 137 8.24 -10.90 13.96
CA GLU A 137 7.29 -9.80 14.09
C GLU A 137 6.68 -9.45 12.73
N ILE A 138 7.49 -9.39 11.68
CA ILE A 138 7.02 -9.13 10.31
C ILE A 138 5.99 -10.18 9.89
N GLU A 139 6.30 -11.47 10.07
CA GLU A 139 5.39 -12.58 9.71
C GLU A 139 4.07 -12.50 10.51
N ALA A 140 4.14 -12.15 11.80
CA ALA A 140 2.96 -11.96 12.64
C ALA A 140 2.11 -10.77 12.16
N MET A 141 2.75 -9.65 11.80
CA MET A 141 2.09 -8.46 11.29
C MET A 141 1.43 -8.71 9.92
N VAL A 142 2.10 -9.42 9.01
CA VAL A 142 1.51 -9.83 7.72
C VAL A 142 0.29 -10.72 7.95
N SER A 143 0.40 -11.71 8.83
CA SER A 143 -0.73 -12.59 9.16
C SER A 143 -1.92 -11.82 9.73
N LYS A 144 -1.67 -10.82 10.60
CA LYS A 144 -2.72 -9.93 11.13
C LYS A 144 -3.35 -9.08 10.02
N ALA A 145 -2.54 -8.48 9.16
CA ALA A 145 -3.02 -7.70 8.01
C ALA A 145 -3.90 -8.53 7.08
N HIS A 146 -3.46 -9.76 6.75
CA HIS A 146 -4.22 -10.72 5.94
C HIS A 146 -5.59 -11.01 6.54
N ASN A 147 -5.66 -11.24 7.85
CA ASN A 147 -6.92 -11.47 8.55
C ASN A 147 -7.84 -10.23 8.57
N ILE A 148 -7.29 -9.04 8.80
CA ILE A 148 -8.09 -7.80 8.88
C ILE A 148 -8.71 -7.43 7.53
N TRP A 149 -7.93 -7.51 6.46
CA TRP A 149 -8.39 -7.12 5.12
C TRP A 149 -8.90 -8.30 4.29
N ASN A 150 -8.89 -9.53 4.82
CA ASN A 150 -9.24 -10.77 4.14
C ASN A 150 -8.48 -10.91 2.80
N ILE A 151 -7.17 -10.69 2.84
CA ILE A 151 -6.27 -10.76 1.70
C ILE A 151 -5.37 -12.00 1.82
N LYS A 152 -4.97 -12.58 0.68
CA LYS A 152 -4.15 -13.79 0.57
C LYS A 152 -2.99 -13.56 -0.39
#